data_AF-F6IQ57-F1
#
_entry.id   AF-F6IQ57-F1
#
_cell.length_a   1.000
_cell.length_b   1.000
_cell.length_c   1.000
_cell.angle_alpha   90.00
_cell.angle_beta   90.00
_cell.angle_gamma   90.00
#
_symmetry.space_group_name_H-M   'P 1'
#
loop_
_entity.id
_entity.type
_entity.pdbx_description
1 polymer ?
#
loop_
_entity_poly.entity_id
_entity_poly.type
_entity_poly.pdbx_seq_one_letter_code
_entity_poly.pdbx_strand_id
1 'polypeptide(L)'
;MTLVEAGLDEERAWQAVIERDRKFDGRFVTGVLSTGIYCRPSCSARHPRRENVRFFEGPRSAEAAGLRPCLRCRPAEVSRDEEAVRVAIGRIKESDQAPSLEELANLTGYSSTHFQRLFKRAVGLSPAAYARALKLRRAGDAMSDGANVTQAIYEAGFGASSRFYEASEGKLGMSPSAWRDGGKGVTIRWAVVPTSLGEMLVAATAKGVCRLSFAEGRGDLAARFPNAMLVEGGKEFAALLREVVAAVEQPGDSRSIPIDVQGTAFQEAVWRELQRIPVGETRTYAQIAAAIGKPGAVRAAGSANGANNVAVLIPCHRVIRSDGSLGGYAYGEAIKRELLKREHDAQGQG
;
A
#
# COMPACT_ATOMS: atom_id res chain seq x y z
N MET A 1 7.34 29.91 2.50
CA MET A 1 8.23 29.47 1.41
C MET A 1 7.38 29.39 0.15
N THR A 2 7.99 29.46 -1.02
CA THR A 2 7.31 29.40 -2.32
C THR A 2 7.34 27.97 -2.85
N LEU A 3 6.31 27.57 -3.63
CA LEU A 3 6.18 26.27 -4.32
C LEU A 3 7.44 25.74 -5.03
N VAL A 4 8.38 26.64 -5.35
CA VAL A 4 9.67 26.39 -5.97
C VAL A 4 10.57 25.49 -5.11
N GLU A 5 10.50 25.56 -3.78
CA GLU A 5 11.35 24.74 -2.89
C GLU A 5 10.85 23.29 -2.73
N ALA A 6 9.64 22.98 -3.22
CA ALA A 6 9.03 21.64 -3.19
C ALA A 6 9.12 20.86 -4.53
N GLY A 7 9.80 21.43 -5.55
CA GLY A 7 10.03 20.77 -6.84
C GLY A 7 8.77 20.51 -7.67
N LEU A 8 7.68 21.26 -7.44
CA LEU A 8 6.42 21.14 -8.18
C LEU A 8 6.24 22.35 -9.08
N ASP A 9 6.43 22.14 -10.38
CA ASP A 9 6.07 23.11 -11.42
C ASP A 9 4.56 23.41 -11.37
N GLU A 10 4.17 24.67 -11.57
CA GLU A 10 2.77 25.10 -11.61
C GLU A 10 1.98 24.36 -12.69
N GLU A 11 2.64 24.01 -13.80
CA GLU A 11 2.00 23.27 -14.89
C GLU A 11 1.69 21.83 -14.45
N ARG A 12 2.59 21.20 -13.67
CA ARG A 12 2.36 19.87 -13.10
C ARG A 12 1.27 19.90 -12.02
N ALA A 13 1.25 20.94 -11.20
CA ALA A 13 0.18 21.16 -10.22
C ALA A 13 -1.18 21.34 -10.90
N TRP A 14 -1.21 22.09 -12.01
CA TRP A 14 -2.43 22.28 -12.79
C TRP A 14 -2.90 20.98 -13.45
N GLN A 15 -2.00 20.20 -14.04
CA GLN A 15 -2.33 18.90 -14.61
C GLN A 15 -2.93 17.97 -13.56
N ALA A 16 -2.36 17.93 -12.34
CA ALA A 16 -2.90 17.14 -11.23
C ALA A 16 -4.32 17.57 -10.82
N VAL A 17 -4.68 18.86 -10.93
CA VAL A 17 -6.05 19.35 -10.70
C VAL A 17 -6.99 18.86 -11.80
N ILE A 18 -6.57 18.97 -13.07
CA ILE A 18 -7.39 18.53 -14.22
C ILE A 18 -7.63 17.01 -14.17
N GLU A 19 -6.62 16.24 -13.81
CA GLU A 19 -6.69 14.78 -13.68
C GLU A 19 -7.36 14.33 -12.38
N ARG A 20 -7.56 15.25 -11.43
CA ARG A 20 -7.99 14.96 -10.05
C ARG A 20 -7.10 13.91 -9.37
N ASP A 21 -5.80 14.02 -9.59
CA ASP A 21 -4.82 13.04 -9.11
C ASP A 21 -4.68 13.12 -7.59
N ARG A 22 -5.18 12.09 -6.91
CA ARG A 22 -5.11 11.93 -5.45
C ARG A 22 -3.69 11.80 -4.92
N LYS A 23 -2.70 11.45 -5.75
CA LYS A 23 -1.29 11.39 -5.34
C LYS A 23 -0.73 12.75 -4.93
N PHE A 24 -1.40 13.83 -5.34
CA PHE A 24 -1.02 15.20 -5.00
C PHE A 24 -1.84 15.80 -3.86
N ASP A 25 -2.86 15.10 -3.36
CA ASP A 25 -3.56 15.52 -2.15
C ASP A 25 -2.56 15.61 -0.98
N GLY A 26 -2.60 16.71 -0.24
CA GLY A 26 -1.68 16.97 0.87
C GLY A 26 -0.31 17.52 0.46
N ARG A 27 0.03 17.52 -0.84
CA ARG A 27 1.26 18.15 -1.36
C ARG A 27 1.10 19.64 -1.66
N PHE A 28 -0.10 20.04 -2.07
CA PHE A 28 -0.50 21.43 -2.27
C PHE A 28 -2.03 21.56 -2.17
N VAL A 29 -2.53 22.79 -2.10
CA VAL A 29 -3.95 23.11 -2.26
C VAL A 29 -4.16 24.12 -3.39
N THR A 30 -5.30 23.97 -4.06
CA THR A 30 -5.71 24.81 -5.18
C THR A 30 -6.62 25.92 -4.66
N GLY A 31 -6.14 27.15 -4.61
CA GLY A 31 -6.93 28.33 -4.28
C GLY A 31 -7.62 28.91 -5.51
N VAL A 32 -8.94 29.08 -5.43
CA VAL A 32 -9.78 29.67 -6.47
C VAL A 32 -10.13 31.10 -6.08
N LEU A 33 -9.39 32.06 -6.63
CA LEU A 33 -9.44 33.47 -6.24
C LEU A 33 -10.83 34.09 -6.47
N SER A 34 -11.51 33.70 -7.53
CA SER A 34 -12.85 34.22 -7.86
C SER A 34 -13.95 33.81 -6.86
N THR A 35 -13.77 32.71 -6.15
CA THR A 35 -14.76 32.21 -5.17
C THR A 35 -14.28 32.31 -3.73
N GLY A 36 -13.02 32.71 -3.53
CA GLY A 36 -12.38 32.74 -2.22
C GLY A 36 -12.24 31.35 -1.58
N ILE A 37 -12.28 30.26 -2.35
CA ILE A 37 -12.26 28.88 -1.82
C ILE A 37 -10.95 28.20 -2.18
N TYR A 38 -10.33 27.47 -1.25
CA TYR A 38 -9.27 26.52 -1.57
C TYR A 38 -9.73 25.06 -1.49
N CYS A 39 -9.20 24.22 -2.38
CA CYS A 39 -9.57 22.83 -2.60
C CYS A 39 -8.35 21.91 -2.64
N ARG A 40 -8.58 20.61 -2.52
CA ARG A 40 -7.57 19.59 -2.86
C ARG A 40 -7.44 19.41 -4.38
N PRO A 41 -6.30 18.93 -4.89
CA PRO A 41 -6.15 18.58 -6.31
C PRO A 41 -7.20 17.57 -6.78
N SER A 42 -7.53 16.57 -5.96
CA SER A 42 -8.55 15.56 -6.30
C SER A 42 -10.01 16.00 -6.12
N CYS A 43 -10.26 17.28 -5.82
CA CYS A 43 -11.60 17.77 -5.51
C CYS A 43 -12.56 17.56 -6.68
N SER A 44 -13.72 16.96 -6.41
CA SER A 44 -14.77 16.74 -7.41
C SER A 44 -15.60 18.00 -7.74
N ALA A 45 -15.18 19.18 -7.26
CA ALA A 45 -15.79 20.44 -7.66
C ALA A 45 -15.56 20.69 -9.16
N ARG A 46 -16.41 21.53 -9.76
CA ARG A 46 -16.22 21.96 -11.15
C ARG A 46 -14.87 22.65 -11.26
N HIS A 47 -14.10 22.34 -12.30
CA HIS A 47 -12.79 22.96 -12.46
C HIS A 47 -12.95 24.47 -12.66
N PRO A 48 -12.23 25.28 -11.87
CA PRO A 48 -12.14 26.72 -12.08
C PRO A 48 -11.40 27.02 -13.39
N ARG A 49 -11.51 28.25 -13.90
CA ARG A 49 -10.65 28.69 -15.01
C ARG A 49 -9.22 28.84 -14.51
N ARG A 50 -8.22 28.42 -15.29
CA ARG A 50 -6.79 28.47 -14.95
C ARG A 50 -6.34 29.85 -14.46
N GLU A 51 -6.85 30.91 -15.07
CA GLU A 51 -6.57 32.31 -14.72
C GLU A 51 -6.98 32.69 -13.28
N ASN A 52 -7.95 31.98 -12.70
CA ASN A 52 -8.47 32.22 -11.36
C ASN A 52 -7.86 31.30 -10.30
N VAL A 53 -6.81 30.54 -10.65
CA VAL A 53 -6.22 29.52 -9.81
C VAL A 53 -4.83 29.92 -9.38
N ARG A 54 -4.59 29.79 -8.07
CA ARG A 54 -3.27 29.89 -7.46
C ARG A 54 -3.03 28.66 -6.60
N PHE A 55 -1.81 28.14 -6.63
CA PHE A 55 -1.43 27.01 -5.79
C PHE A 55 -0.78 27.50 -4.50
N PHE A 56 -0.97 26.73 -3.44
CA PHE A 56 -0.46 27.01 -2.11
C PHE A 56 0.14 25.74 -1.52
N GLU A 57 1.23 25.84 -0.76
CA GLU A 57 1.92 24.69 -0.15
C GLU A 57 0.99 23.87 0.76
N GLY A 58 0.02 24.55 1.39
CA GLY A 58 -1.02 23.87 2.15
C GLY A 58 -2.14 24.79 2.62
N PRO A 59 -3.11 24.23 3.39
CA PRO A 59 -4.27 24.96 3.91
C PRO A 59 -3.91 26.29 4.61
N ARG A 60 -2.88 26.30 5.46
CA ARG A 60 -2.46 27.50 6.21
C ARG A 60 -2.04 28.65 5.30
N SER A 61 -1.27 28.36 4.25
CA SER A 61 -0.85 29.39 3.28
C SER A 61 -2.01 29.93 2.44
N ALA A 62 -3.03 29.10 2.15
CA ALA A 62 -4.24 29.53 1.46
C ALA A 62 -5.12 30.41 2.36
N GLU A 63 -5.23 30.07 3.65
CA GLU A 63 -5.99 30.84 4.65
C GLU A 63 -5.34 32.20 4.93
N ALA A 64 -4.01 32.26 5.01
CA ALA A 64 -3.27 33.52 5.12
C ALA A 64 -3.49 34.44 3.91
N ALA A 65 -3.85 33.88 2.75
CA ALA A 65 -4.23 34.62 1.56
C ALA A 65 -5.74 34.96 1.51
N GLY A 66 -6.49 34.76 2.59
CA GLY A 66 -7.90 35.10 2.72
C GLY A 66 -8.87 34.06 2.14
N LEU A 67 -8.40 32.86 1.81
CA LEU A 67 -9.25 31.80 1.24
C LEU A 67 -9.86 30.91 2.34
N ARG A 68 -11.12 30.51 2.16
CA ARG A 68 -11.81 29.57 3.05
C ARG A 68 -11.75 28.13 2.52
N PRO A 69 -11.78 27.10 3.39
CA PRO A 69 -11.77 25.72 2.94
C PRO A 69 -13.02 25.35 2.15
N CYS A 70 -12.83 24.54 1.11
CA CYS A 70 -13.93 23.92 0.39
C CYS A 70 -14.74 23.00 1.30
N LEU A 71 -16.05 23.24 1.41
CA LEU A 71 -16.95 22.42 2.23
C LEU A 71 -17.15 21.00 1.67
N ARG A 72 -16.88 20.80 0.38
CA ARG A 72 -17.02 19.51 -0.31
C ARG A 72 -15.83 18.59 -0.08
N CYS A 73 -14.62 19.08 -0.33
CA CYS A 73 -13.40 18.28 -0.15
C CYS A 73 -12.72 18.48 1.20
N ARG A 74 -13.17 19.44 2.01
CA ARG A 74 -12.71 19.70 3.39
C ARG A 74 -11.18 19.57 3.56
N PRO A 75 -10.39 20.35 2.78
CA PRO A 75 -8.94 20.22 2.74
C PRO A 75 -8.26 20.47 4.10
N ALA A 76 -8.83 21.35 4.93
CA ALA A 76 -8.35 21.63 6.29
C ALA A 76 -8.44 20.41 7.23
N GLU A 77 -9.51 19.61 7.11
CA GLU A 77 -9.76 18.49 8.02
C GLU A 77 -8.77 17.33 7.79
N VAL A 78 -8.41 17.05 6.53
CA VAL A 78 -7.51 15.93 6.20
C VAL A 78 -6.05 16.21 6.59
N SER A 79 -5.57 17.44 6.38
CA SER A 79 -4.23 17.85 6.81
C SER A 79 -4.13 17.89 8.34
N ARG A 80 -5.19 18.34 9.03
CA ARG A 80 -5.28 18.31 10.49
C ARG A 80 -5.33 16.87 11.03
N ASP A 81 -6.03 15.98 10.36
CA ASP A 81 -6.15 14.55 10.69
C ASP A 81 -4.78 13.84 10.60
N GLU A 82 -4.04 14.04 9.51
CA GLU A 82 -2.71 13.45 9.30
C GLU A 82 -1.67 14.01 10.27
N GLU A 83 -1.69 15.32 10.50
CA GLU A 83 -0.82 15.99 11.46
C GLU A 83 -1.10 15.53 12.90
N ALA A 84 -2.38 15.39 13.27
CA ALA A 84 -2.79 14.86 14.57
C ALA A 84 -2.27 13.44 14.80
N VAL A 85 -2.36 12.57 13.79
CA VAL A 85 -1.82 11.20 13.87
C VAL A 85 -0.30 11.22 13.99
N ARG A 86 0.39 12.08 13.22
CA ARG A 86 1.85 12.22 13.27
C ARG A 86 2.34 12.67 14.65
N VAL A 87 1.73 13.73 15.20
CA VAL A 87 2.04 14.26 16.55
C VAL A 87 1.81 13.21 17.62
N ALA A 88 0.70 12.48 17.56
CA ALA A 88 0.42 11.41 18.52
C ALA A 88 1.40 10.24 18.42
N ILE A 89 1.81 9.83 17.21
CA ILE A 89 2.85 8.81 17.02
C ILE A 89 4.17 9.27 17.64
N GLY A 90 4.56 10.54 17.43
CA GLY A 90 5.75 11.12 18.05
C GLY A 90 5.68 11.03 19.58
N ARG A 91 4.58 11.48 20.16
CA ARG A 91 4.37 11.46 21.62
C ARG A 91 4.40 10.04 22.20
N ILE A 92 3.77 9.07 21.53
CA ILE A 92 3.80 7.66 21.96
C ILE A 92 5.22 7.09 21.90
N LYS A 93 6.03 7.49 20.91
CA LYS A 93 7.42 7.04 20.81
C LYS A 93 8.30 7.66 21.91
N GLU A 94 8.12 8.92 22.24
CA GLU A 94 8.99 9.60 23.21
C GLU A 94 8.68 9.24 24.66
N SER A 95 7.51 8.66 24.94
CA SER A 95 7.07 8.37 26.31
C SER A 95 7.43 6.94 26.74
N ASP A 96 8.00 6.80 27.95
CA ASP A 96 8.27 5.49 28.57
C ASP A 96 6.99 4.79 29.08
N GLN A 97 6.02 5.60 29.51
CA GLN A 97 4.66 5.14 29.79
C GLN A 97 3.72 5.57 28.66
N ALA A 98 2.85 4.65 28.23
CA ALA A 98 1.93 4.90 27.13
C ALA A 98 0.95 6.03 27.51
N PRO A 99 0.90 7.14 26.75
CA PRO A 99 -0.05 8.21 26.99
C PRO A 99 -1.48 7.69 26.90
N SER A 100 -2.37 8.22 27.74
CA SER A 100 -3.78 7.86 27.71
C SER A 100 -4.44 8.35 26.40
N LEU A 101 -5.56 7.74 26.02
CA LEU A 101 -6.30 8.20 24.84
C LEU A 101 -6.75 9.65 25.00
N GLU A 102 -7.08 10.06 26.22
CA GLU A 102 -7.51 11.41 26.55
C GLU A 102 -6.36 12.43 26.41
N GLU A 103 -5.16 12.07 26.84
CA GLU A 103 -3.96 12.90 26.64
C GLU A 103 -3.64 13.11 25.17
N LEU A 104 -3.74 12.05 24.35
CA LEU A 104 -3.51 12.13 22.91
C LEU A 104 -4.60 12.91 22.18
N ALA A 105 -5.85 12.80 22.65
CA ALA A 105 -6.97 13.56 22.12
C ALA A 105 -6.83 15.05 22.44
N ASN A 106 -6.46 15.40 23.68
CA ASN A 106 -6.17 16.76 24.10
C ASN A 106 -5.00 17.37 23.33
N LEU A 107 -3.92 16.59 23.13
CA LEU A 107 -2.74 17.03 22.37
C LEU A 107 -3.07 17.38 20.91
N THR A 108 -4.07 16.71 20.32
CA THR A 108 -4.43 16.86 18.92
C THR A 108 -5.67 17.75 18.70
N GLY A 109 -6.32 18.17 19.78
CA GLY A 109 -7.54 18.98 19.74
C GLY A 109 -8.77 18.22 19.20
N TYR A 110 -8.79 16.89 19.35
CA TYR A 110 -9.92 16.01 19.02
C TYR A 110 -10.54 15.44 20.29
N SER A 111 -11.78 14.95 20.21
CA SER A 111 -12.35 14.13 21.30
C SER A 111 -11.74 12.72 21.28
N SER A 112 -11.64 12.06 22.43
CA SER A 112 -11.07 10.71 22.58
C SER A 112 -11.65 9.69 21.58
N THR A 113 -12.99 9.66 21.45
CA THR A 113 -13.68 8.74 20.54
C THR A 113 -13.45 9.07 19.07
N HIS A 114 -13.28 10.34 18.72
CA HIS A 114 -12.99 10.77 17.35
C HIS A 114 -11.54 10.47 17.01
N PHE A 115 -10.61 10.84 17.90
CA PHE A 115 -9.18 10.59 17.74
C PHE A 115 -8.87 9.09 17.64
N GLN A 116 -9.50 8.24 18.45
CA GLN A 116 -9.33 6.79 18.37
C GLN A 116 -9.72 6.23 17.00
N ARG A 117 -10.84 6.71 16.42
CA ARG A 117 -11.29 6.29 15.09
C ARG A 117 -10.36 6.81 14.00
N LEU A 118 -9.92 8.06 14.11
CA LEU A 118 -8.97 8.69 13.20
C LEU A 118 -7.63 7.93 13.18
N PHE A 119 -7.04 7.73 14.36
CA PHE A 119 -5.77 7.02 14.51
C PHE A 119 -5.88 5.57 14.03
N LYS A 120 -6.96 4.86 14.36
CA LYS A 120 -7.21 3.49 13.87
C LYS A 120 -7.38 3.43 12.36
N ARG A 121 -7.99 4.44 11.74
CA ARG A 121 -8.15 4.53 10.28
C ARG A 121 -6.80 4.78 9.57
N ALA A 122 -5.94 5.62 10.16
CA ALA A 122 -4.66 5.99 9.58
C ALA A 122 -3.54 4.97 9.83
N VAL A 123 -3.46 4.42 11.04
CA VAL A 123 -2.38 3.54 11.51
C VAL A 123 -2.79 2.06 11.50
N GLY A 124 -4.09 1.76 11.45
CA GLY A 124 -4.64 0.40 11.50
C GLY A 124 -4.82 -0.16 12.93
N LEU A 125 -4.22 0.48 13.95
CA LEU A 125 -4.28 0.10 15.36
C LEU A 125 -4.88 1.23 16.21
N SER A 126 -5.42 0.93 17.39
CA SER A 126 -5.74 1.98 18.36
C SER A 126 -4.45 2.57 18.96
N PRO A 127 -4.47 3.82 19.49
CA PRO A 127 -3.29 4.41 20.12
C PRO A 127 -2.69 3.55 21.24
N ALA A 128 -3.55 2.96 22.09
CA ALA A 128 -3.11 2.06 23.16
C ALA A 128 -2.47 0.77 22.63
N ALA A 129 -3.03 0.19 21.56
CA ALA A 129 -2.46 -1.00 20.94
C ALA A 129 -1.12 -0.70 20.25
N TYR A 130 -1.00 0.48 19.61
CA TYR A 130 0.24 0.95 19.01
C TYR A 130 1.33 1.18 20.06
N ALA A 131 1.00 1.83 21.18
CA ALA A 131 1.93 2.05 22.29
C ALA A 131 2.39 0.73 22.93
N ARG A 132 1.47 -0.22 23.12
CA ARG A 132 1.79 -1.56 23.65
C ARG A 132 2.72 -2.34 22.72
N ALA A 133 2.45 -2.32 21.42
CA ALA A 133 3.31 -2.96 20.42
C ALA A 133 4.71 -2.34 20.39
N LEU A 134 4.82 -1.02 20.54
CA LEU A 134 6.10 -0.33 20.61
C LEU A 134 6.90 -0.72 21.87
N LYS A 135 6.23 -0.83 23.02
CA LYS A 135 6.85 -1.24 24.30
C LYS A 135 7.34 -2.69 24.25
N LEU A 136 6.53 -3.59 23.69
CA LEU A 136 6.92 -4.99 23.47
C LEU A 136 8.13 -5.12 22.54
N ARG A 137 8.16 -4.31 21.46
CA ARG A 137 9.32 -4.25 20.57
C ARG A 137 10.57 -3.76 21.29
N ARG A 138 10.47 -2.69 22.10
CA ARG A 138 11.60 -2.17 22.89
C ARG A 138 12.13 -3.18 23.91
N ALA A 139 11.23 -3.90 24.57
CA ALA A 139 11.59 -4.99 25.47
C ALA A 139 12.28 -6.14 24.72
N GLY A 140 11.81 -6.46 23.52
CA GLY A 140 12.42 -7.44 22.64
C GLY A 140 13.78 -7.02 22.08
N ASP A 141 13.96 -5.74 21.74
CA ASP A 141 15.24 -5.19 21.26
C ASP A 141 16.30 -5.16 22.39
N ALA A 142 15.87 -5.06 23.66
CA ALA A 142 16.75 -5.13 24.84
C ALA A 142 17.09 -6.57 25.28
N MET A 143 16.33 -7.57 24.84
CA MET A 143 16.52 -8.98 25.18
C MET A 143 16.78 -9.75 23.89
N SER A 144 18.03 -9.73 23.43
CA SER A 144 18.46 -10.52 22.27
C SER A 144 18.41 -12.02 22.60
N ASP A 145 17.23 -12.62 22.43
CA ASP A 145 17.04 -14.00 22.01
C ASP A 145 15.70 -14.13 21.26
N GLY A 146 15.78 -14.39 19.96
CA GLY A 146 14.79 -14.04 18.93
C GLY A 146 13.45 -14.77 18.93
N ALA A 147 13.16 -15.63 19.92
CA ALA A 147 11.95 -16.44 19.97
C ALA A 147 10.80 -15.79 20.77
N ASN A 148 11.11 -15.07 21.85
CA ASN A 148 10.09 -14.69 22.85
C ASN A 148 9.32 -13.40 22.51
N VAL A 149 9.86 -12.58 21.59
CA VAL A 149 9.22 -11.34 21.13
C VAL A 149 7.97 -11.61 20.30
N THR A 150 7.97 -12.72 19.55
CA THR A 150 6.81 -13.14 18.75
C THR A 150 5.65 -13.62 19.63
N GLN A 151 5.97 -14.32 20.73
CA GLN A 151 5.00 -14.83 21.71
C GLN A 151 4.32 -13.69 22.48
N ALA A 152 5.08 -12.68 22.90
CA ALA A 152 4.55 -11.56 23.68
C ALA A 152 3.66 -10.60 22.85
N ILE A 153 3.89 -10.52 21.53
CA ILE A 153 2.98 -9.87 20.57
C ILE A 153 1.67 -10.67 20.41
N TYR A 154 1.76 -12.00 20.54
CA TYR A 154 0.65 -12.96 20.45
C TYR A 154 -0.31 -12.85 21.66
N GLU A 155 0.24 -12.74 22.86
CA GLU A 155 -0.52 -12.75 24.11
C GLU A 155 -1.22 -11.40 24.41
N ALA A 156 -0.77 -10.30 23.80
CA ALA A 156 -1.23 -8.95 24.13
C ALA A 156 -2.59 -8.51 23.54
N GLY A 157 -3.34 -9.40 22.85
CA GLY A 157 -4.70 -9.07 22.41
C GLY A 157 -5.38 -9.91 21.32
N PHE A 158 -4.86 -11.09 20.95
CA PHE A 158 -5.52 -11.98 19.96
C PHE A 158 -6.07 -13.28 20.57
N GLY A 159 -6.60 -13.21 21.80
CA GLY A 159 -7.28 -14.32 22.47
C GLY A 159 -8.66 -14.62 21.90
N ALA A 160 -8.73 -15.15 20.69
CA ALA A 160 -9.92 -15.87 20.16
C ALA A 160 -9.60 -16.81 18.98
N SER A 161 -8.37 -16.82 18.46
CA SER A 161 -7.99 -17.63 17.31
C SER A 161 -6.82 -18.59 17.56
N SER A 162 -6.40 -18.75 18.81
CA SER A 162 -5.26 -19.62 19.18
C SER A 162 -5.50 -21.12 18.99
N ARG A 163 -6.71 -21.55 18.62
CA ARG A 163 -6.95 -22.92 18.11
C ARG A 163 -6.80 -23.07 16.59
N PHE A 164 -6.54 -21.96 15.88
CA PHE A 164 -6.38 -21.94 14.42
C PHE A 164 -4.93 -21.71 13.98
N TYR A 165 -4.02 -21.41 14.92
CA TYR A 165 -2.63 -21.01 14.65
C TYR A 165 -1.55 -22.04 15.05
N GLU A 166 -1.92 -23.22 15.53
CA GLU A 166 -0.94 -24.31 15.73
C GLU A 166 -0.46 -24.95 14.41
N ALA A 167 -1.07 -24.61 13.27
CA ALA A 167 -0.67 -25.11 11.96
C ALA A 167 -0.29 -23.94 11.04
N SER A 168 0.92 -23.39 11.19
CA SER A 168 1.77 -22.84 10.10
C SER A 168 2.86 -21.90 10.67
N GLU A 169 3.99 -22.47 11.05
CA GLU A 169 5.27 -21.74 11.10
C GLU A 169 5.64 -21.29 9.67
N GLY A 170 5.78 -19.98 9.44
CA GLY A 170 6.12 -19.45 8.12
C GLY A 170 5.91 -17.95 7.97
N LYS A 171 6.78 -17.13 8.57
CA LYS A 171 6.75 -15.67 8.34
C LYS A 171 7.43 -15.33 7.00
N LEU A 172 6.64 -14.84 6.05
CA LEU A 172 7.02 -14.36 4.71
C LEU A 172 7.68 -12.96 4.77
N GLY A 173 8.80 -12.75 4.05
CA GLY A 173 9.31 -11.43 3.62
C GLY A 173 10.53 -10.82 4.34
N MET A 174 11.16 -9.79 3.73
CA MET A 174 12.25 -8.97 4.28
C MET A 174 11.86 -8.37 5.62
N SER A 175 12.88 -7.94 6.38
CA SER A 175 12.59 -7.15 7.57
C SER A 175 11.85 -5.86 7.19
N PRO A 176 10.83 -5.44 7.96
CA PRO A 176 10.10 -4.20 7.71
C PRO A 176 10.94 -2.92 7.75
N SER A 177 12.19 -2.98 8.24
CA SER A 177 13.16 -1.88 8.21
C SER A 177 13.76 -1.71 6.81
N ALA A 178 14.14 -2.79 6.14
CA ALA A 178 14.77 -2.72 4.82
C ALA A 178 13.86 -2.13 3.75
N TRP A 179 12.56 -2.45 3.76
CA TRP A 179 11.58 -1.87 2.85
C TRP A 179 11.38 -0.37 3.04
N ARG A 180 11.44 0.13 4.29
CA ARG A 180 11.23 1.55 4.59
C ARG A 180 12.43 2.41 4.21
N ASP A 181 13.63 1.86 4.28
CA ASP A 181 14.87 2.55 3.92
C ASP A 181 15.26 2.30 2.46
N GLY A 182 14.29 2.04 1.56
CA GLY A 182 14.55 1.89 0.13
C GLY A 182 15.41 0.67 -0.23
N GLY A 183 15.41 -0.38 0.58
CA GLY A 183 16.18 -1.60 0.36
C GLY A 183 17.61 -1.56 0.90
N LYS A 184 17.93 -0.61 1.80
CA LYS A 184 19.27 -0.49 2.40
C LYS A 184 19.77 -1.83 2.98
N GLY A 185 20.96 -2.25 2.55
CA GLY A 185 21.58 -3.50 2.99
C GLY A 185 21.01 -4.77 2.35
N VAL A 186 20.13 -4.63 1.36
CA VAL A 186 19.54 -5.76 0.63
C VAL A 186 20.16 -5.84 -0.76
N THR A 187 20.50 -7.06 -1.18
CA THR A 187 20.80 -7.37 -2.57
C THR A 187 19.54 -7.83 -3.27
N ILE A 188 19.17 -7.16 -4.36
CA ILE A 188 18.05 -7.54 -5.21
C ILE A 188 18.63 -8.03 -6.53
N ARG A 189 18.45 -9.33 -6.79
CA ARG A 189 18.77 -9.92 -8.09
C ARG A 189 17.60 -9.73 -9.03
N TRP A 190 17.85 -9.31 -10.26
CA TRP A 190 16.78 -9.04 -11.22
C TRP A 190 17.13 -9.46 -12.64
N ALA A 191 16.12 -9.66 -13.47
CA ALA A 191 16.24 -9.78 -14.92
C ALA A 191 14.95 -9.30 -15.57
N VAL A 192 15.05 -8.79 -16.80
CA VAL A 192 13.91 -8.63 -17.69
C VAL A 192 13.96 -9.79 -18.68
N VAL A 193 12.88 -10.56 -18.75
CA VAL A 193 12.78 -11.74 -19.60
C VAL A 193 11.59 -11.63 -20.54
N PRO A 194 11.71 -12.04 -21.80
CA PRO A 194 10.57 -12.13 -22.69
C PRO A 194 9.63 -13.26 -22.23
N THR A 195 8.34 -12.97 -22.22
CA THR A 195 7.26 -13.95 -22.05
C THR A 195 6.28 -13.81 -23.19
N SER A 196 5.41 -14.79 -23.40
CA SER A 196 4.32 -14.70 -24.39
C SER A 196 3.29 -13.62 -24.05
N LEU A 197 3.30 -13.08 -22.82
CA LEU A 197 2.46 -11.98 -22.37
C LEU A 197 3.15 -10.61 -22.48
N GLY A 198 4.43 -10.57 -22.84
CA GLY A 198 5.26 -9.37 -22.92
C GLY A 198 6.56 -9.48 -22.11
N GLU A 199 7.36 -8.42 -22.12
CA GLU A 199 8.56 -8.35 -21.28
C GLU A 199 8.18 -8.28 -19.80
N MET A 200 8.78 -9.16 -19.01
CA MET A 200 8.51 -9.29 -17.59
C MET A 200 9.77 -9.05 -16.76
N LEU A 201 9.70 -8.08 -15.85
CA LEU A 201 10.69 -7.88 -14.81
C LEU A 201 10.44 -8.89 -13.69
N VAL A 202 11.48 -9.66 -13.36
CA VAL A 202 11.55 -10.51 -12.17
C VAL A 202 12.63 -9.95 -11.27
N ALA A 203 12.32 -9.68 -10.01
CA ALA A 203 13.30 -9.30 -9.00
C ALA A 203 13.07 -10.06 -7.69
N ALA A 204 14.16 -10.51 -7.08
CA ALA A 204 14.15 -11.32 -5.88
C ALA A 204 15.25 -10.91 -4.89
N THR A 205 14.94 -11.06 -3.62
CA THR A 205 15.90 -10.99 -2.50
C THR A 205 16.35 -12.42 -2.14
N ALA A 206 17.17 -12.55 -1.10
CA ALA A 206 17.49 -13.85 -0.52
C ALA A 206 16.27 -14.60 0.07
N LYS A 207 15.14 -13.93 0.28
CA LYS A 207 13.92 -14.52 0.87
C LYS A 207 12.86 -14.91 -0.15
N GLY A 208 12.93 -14.40 -1.38
CA GLY A 208 11.93 -14.68 -2.41
C GLY A 208 11.73 -13.54 -3.40
N VAL A 209 10.76 -13.72 -4.30
CA VAL A 209 10.38 -12.75 -5.33
C VAL A 209 9.75 -11.51 -4.69
N CYS A 210 10.38 -10.35 -4.88
CA CYS A 210 9.90 -9.07 -4.34
C CYS A 210 9.27 -8.16 -5.40
N ARG A 211 9.53 -8.43 -6.68
CA ARG A 211 8.89 -7.75 -7.81
C ARG A 211 8.65 -8.72 -8.95
N LEU A 212 7.42 -8.71 -9.46
CA LEU A 212 7.06 -9.37 -10.70
C LEU A 212 6.05 -8.49 -11.45
N SER A 213 6.49 -7.89 -12.54
CA SER A 213 5.74 -6.85 -13.25
C SER A 213 6.00 -6.88 -14.76
N PHE A 214 5.00 -6.49 -15.53
CA PHE A 214 5.13 -6.29 -16.98
C PHE A 214 5.48 -4.84 -17.28
N ALA A 215 6.21 -4.61 -18.38
CA ALA A 215 6.56 -3.28 -18.89
C ALA A 215 7.30 -2.39 -17.86
N GLU A 216 8.07 -3.01 -16.96
CA GLU A 216 9.00 -2.34 -16.06
C GLU A 216 10.42 -2.83 -16.32
N GLY A 217 11.41 -1.98 -16.02
CA GLY A 217 12.82 -2.33 -16.17
C GLY A 217 13.65 -1.93 -14.96
N ARG A 218 14.98 -1.91 -15.16
CA ARG A 218 15.94 -1.52 -14.13
C ARG A 218 15.64 -0.15 -13.50
N GLY A 219 15.20 0.81 -14.30
CA GLY A 219 14.89 2.17 -13.84
C GLY A 219 13.76 2.19 -12.81
N ASP A 220 12.66 1.48 -13.08
CA ASP A 220 11.52 1.36 -12.17
C ASP A 220 11.90 0.64 -10.88
N LEU A 221 12.72 -0.41 -11.01
CA LEU A 221 13.23 -1.15 -9.86
C LEU A 221 14.12 -0.27 -8.97
N ALA A 222 15.02 0.53 -9.57
CA ALA A 222 15.88 1.47 -8.85
C ALA A 222 15.09 2.60 -8.19
N ALA A 223 14.05 3.12 -8.84
CA ALA A 223 13.17 4.13 -8.24
C ALA A 223 12.42 3.58 -7.02
N ARG A 224 12.07 2.28 -7.03
CA ARG A 224 11.38 1.61 -5.93
C ARG A 224 12.32 1.21 -4.79
N PHE A 225 13.55 0.82 -5.10
CA PHE A 225 14.56 0.40 -4.14
C PHE A 225 15.86 1.21 -4.30
N PRO A 226 15.83 2.52 -4.00
CA PRO A 226 16.95 3.43 -4.30
C PRO A 226 18.24 3.12 -3.51
N ASN A 227 18.13 2.38 -2.40
CA ASN A 227 19.26 2.04 -1.53
C ASN A 227 19.61 0.54 -1.57
N ALA A 228 18.96 -0.26 -2.42
CA ALA A 228 19.30 -1.66 -2.62
C ALA A 228 20.49 -1.81 -3.58
N MET A 229 21.26 -2.88 -3.39
CA MET A 229 22.23 -3.30 -4.40
C MET A 229 21.50 -4.11 -5.48
N LEU A 230 21.36 -3.53 -6.67
CA LEU A 230 20.73 -4.20 -7.81
C LEU A 230 21.76 -4.98 -8.62
N VAL A 231 21.57 -6.30 -8.71
CA VAL A 231 22.45 -7.21 -9.46
C VAL A 231 21.65 -7.88 -10.55
N GLU A 232 22.06 -7.73 -11.81
CA GLU A 232 21.40 -8.43 -12.91
C GLU A 232 21.83 -9.90 -12.94
N GLY A 233 20.86 -10.81 -12.93
CA GLY A 233 21.10 -12.25 -12.98
C GLY A 233 21.84 -12.85 -11.77
N GLY A 234 22.54 -13.95 -12.03
CA GLY A 234 23.29 -14.72 -11.03
C GLY A 234 22.87 -16.20 -11.00
N LYS A 235 23.80 -17.09 -10.66
CA LYS A 235 23.59 -18.55 -10.66
C LYS A 235 22.44 -18.98 -9.73
N GLU A 236 22.39 -18.39 -8.54
CA GLU A 236 21.35 -18.65 -7.52
C GLU A 236 19.96 -18.17 -7.98
N PHE A 237 19.92 -17.07 -8.74
CA PHE A 237 18.68 -16.49 -9.26
C PHE A 237 18.14 -17.21 -10.49
N ALA A 238 19.01 -17.85 -11.28
CA ALA A 238 18.62 -18.51 -12.52
C ALA A 238 17.59 -19.65 -12.32
N ALA A 239 17.65 -20.37 -11.19
CA ALA A 239 16.67 -21.41 -10.87
C ALA A 239 15.29 -20.81 -10.57
N LEU A 240 15.23 -19.84 -9.65
CA LEU A 240 14.02 -19.11 -9.32
C LEU A 240 13.40 -18.41 -10.54
N LEU A 241 14.24 -17.80 -11.38
CA LEU A 241 13.79 -17.14 -12.61
C LEU A 241 13.07 -18.11 -13.55
N ARG A 242 13.59 -19.34 -13.72
CA ARG A 242 12.92 -20.37 -14.54
C ARG A 242 11.57 -20.78 -13.97
N GLU A 243 11.49 -20.98 -12.65
CA GLU A 243 10.23 -21.32 -11.97
C GLU A 243 9.19 -20.20 -12.12
N VAL A 244 9.60 -18.95 -11.96
CA VAL A 244 8.73 -17.78 -12.13
C VAL A 244 8.24 -17.66 -13.56
N VAL A 245 9.13 -17.79 -14.56
CA VAL A 245 8.72 -17.75 -15.98
C VAL A 245 7.75 -18.88 -16.30
N ALA A 246 8.00 -20.09 -15.80
CA ALA A 246 7.07 -21.21 -15.97
C ALA A 246 5.69 -20.93 -15.36
N ALA A 247 5.64 -20.34 -14.15
CA ALA A 247 4.40 -19.96 -13.50
C ALA A 247 3.65 -18.81 -14.21
N VAL A 248 4.36 -17.95 -14.95
CA VAL A 248 3.76 -16.90 -15.78
C VAL A 248 3.20 -17.47 -17.08
N GLU A 249 3.95 -18.37 -17.72
CA GLU A 249 3.53 -19.01 -18.97
C GLU A 249 2.38 -20.00 -18.77
N GLN A 250 2.39 -20.72 -17.65
CA GLN A 250 1.36 -21.67 -17.23
C GLN A 250 0.84 -21.30 -15.84
N PRO A 251 -0.07 -20.30 -15.74
CA PRO A 251 -0.64 -19.88 -14.47
C PRO A 251 -1.39 -21.03 -13.79
N GLY A 252 -0.97 -21.35 -12.57
CA GLY A 252 -1.50 -22.47 -11.81
C GLY A 252 -1.30 -22.27 -10.31
N ASP A 253 -0.95 -23.35 -9.62
CA ASP A 253 -0.50 -23.27 -8.23
C ASP A 253 0.97 -22.85 -8.18
N SER A 254 1.22 -21.65 -7.69
CA SER A 254 2.56 -21.07 -7.55
C SER A 254 2.99 -20.89 -6.09
N ARG A 255 2.29 -21.55 -5.15
CA ARG A 255 2.57 -21.44 -3.69
C ARG A 255 3.97 -21.93 -3.28
N SER A 256 4.62 -22.74 -4.11
CA SER A 256 6.01 -23.20 -3.90
C SER A 256 7.04 -22.10 -4.14
N ILE A 257 6.71 -21.07 -4.93
CA ILE A 257 7.61 -19.97 -5.24
C ILE A 257 7.61 -19.00 -4.05
N PRO A 258 8.76 -18.81 -3.37
CA PRO A 258 8.82 -17.93 -2.21
C PRO A 258 8.60 -16.48 -2.65
N ILE A 259 7.67 -15.79 -1.99
CA ILE A 259 7.40 -14.36 -2.21
C ILE A 259 7.90 -13.53 -1.03
N ASP A 260 8.41 -12.35 -1.37
CA ASP A 260 8.91 -11.38 -0.42
C ASP A 260 8.23 -10.04 -0.69
N VAL A 261 7.03 -9.88 -0.16
CA VAL A 261 6.22 -8.66 -0.35
C VAL A 261 5.91 -8.01 0.99
N GLN A 262 5.91 -6.68 1.01
CA GLN A 262 5.43 -5.90 2.13
C GLN A 262 4.32 -4.94 1.67
N GLY A 263 3.26 -4.90 2.47
CA GLY A 263 2.16 -3.96 2.30
C GLY A 263 1.70 -3.44 3.65
N THR A 264 0.64 -2.63 3.63
CA THR A 264 -0.15 -2.39 4.84
C THR A 264 -0.84 -3.69 5.27
N ALA A 265 -1.22 -3.80 6.54
CA ALA A 265 -1.97 -4.97 7.04
C ALA A 265 -3.23 -5.26 6.21
N PHE A 266 -3.88 -4.22 5.67
CA PHE A 266 -5.02 -4.37 4.77
C PHE A 266 -4.61 -4.95 3.41
N GLN A 267 -3.53 -4.46 2.81
CA GLN A 267 -3.01 -5.00 1.54
C GLN A 267 -2.58 -6.46 1.68
N GLU A 268 -1.84 -6.79 2.74
CA GLU A 268 -1.43 -8.17 2.98
C GLU A 268 -2.63 -9.11 3.19
N ALA A 269 -3.67 -8.66 3.90
CA ALA A 269 -4.91 -9.43 4.05
C ALA A 269 -5.59 -9.67 2.70
N VAL A 270 -5.67 -8.64 1.84
CA VAL A 270 -6.20 -8.78 0.48
C VAL A 270 -5.34 -9.77 -0.32
N TRP A 271 -4.02 -9.60 -0.35
CA TRP A 271 -3.12 -10.45 -1.12
C TRP A 271 -3.12 -11.91 -0.68
N ARG A 272 -3.30 -12.17 0.62
CA ARG A 272 -3.53 -13.53 1.15
C ARG A 272 -4.85 -14.10 0.62
N GLU A 273 -5.91 -13.31 0.60
CA GLU A 273 -7.19 -13.74 0.03
C GLU A 273 -7.09 -13.99 -1.48
N LEU A 274 -6.33 -13.18 -2.22
CA LEU A 274 -6.07 -13.42 -3.65
C LEU A 274 -5.45 -14.79 -3.88
N GLN A 275 -4.43 -15.16 -3.09
CA GLN A 275 -3.76 -16.46 -3.19
C GLN A 275 -4.67 -17.65 -2.84
N ARG A 276 -5.81 -17.41 -2.17
CA ARG A 276 -6.81 -18.45 -1.86
C ARG A 276 -7.81 -18.67 -2.99
N ILE A 277 -7.85 -17.79 -3.99
CA ILE A 277 -8.73 -17.97 -5.15
C ILE A 277 -8.20 -19.15 -5.98
N PRO A 278 -8.97 -20.23 -6.17
CA PRO A 278 -8.52 -21.36 -6.98
C PRO A 278 -8.19 -20.95 -8.42
N VAL A 279 -7.30 -21.70 -9.06
CA VAL A 279 -7.01 -21.56 -10.50
C VAL A 279 -8.32 -21.70 -11.27
N GLY A 280 -8.54 -20.87 -12.30
CA GLY A 280 -9.74 -20.92 -13.15
C GLY A 280 -11.00 -20.34 -12.51
N GLU A 281 -10.97 -20.03 -11.22
CA GLU A 281 -12.05 -19.33 -10.53
C GLU A 281 -11.81 -17.82 -10.47
N THR A 282 -12.91 -17.07 -10.39
CA THR A 282 -12.86 -15.63 -10.14
C THR A 282 -13.59 -15.25 -8.85
N ARG A 283 -13.23 -14.09 -8.30
CA ARG A 283 -13.97 -13.44 -7.22
C ARG A 283 -14.23 -12.00 -7.58
N THR A 284 -15.25 -11.40 -6.99
CA THR A 284 -15.53 -9.97 -7.13
C THR A 284 -14.78 -9.17 -6.07
N TYR A 285 -14.49 -7.89 -6.34
CA TYR A 285 -13.92 -7.00 -5.31
C TYR A 285 -14.76 -6.96 -4.02
N ALA A 286 -16.08 -7.12 -4.13
CA ALA A 286 -16.98 -7.18 -2.99
C ALA A 286 -16.80 -8.46 -2.17
N GLN A 287 -16.64 -9.62 -2.83
CA GLN A 287 -16.34 -10.88 -2.17
C GLN A 287 -14.99 -10.84 -1.45
N ILE A 288 -13.96 -10.27 -2.08
CA ILE A 288 -12.65 -10.09 -1.43
C ILE A 288 -12.78 -9.21 -0.17
N ALA A 289 -13.47 -8.07 -0.28
CA ALA A 289 -13.68 -7.18 0.85
C ALA A 289 -14.45 -7.87 2.00
N ALA A 290 -15.46 -8.67 1.68
CA ALA A 290 -16.20 -9.46 2.66
C ALA A 290 -15.33 -10.54 3.32
N ALA A 291 -14.54 -11.28 2.53
CA ALA A 291 -13.69 -12.37 3.01
C ALA A 291 -12.62 -11.89 4.01
N ILE A 292 -12.08 -10.68 3.83
CA ILE A 292 -11.15 -10.06 4.79
C ILE A 292 -11.85 -9.38 5.99
N GLY A 293 -13.16 -9.59 6.17
CA GLY A 293 -13.94 -9.02 7.27
C GLY A 293 -14.24 -7.52 7.15
N LYS A 294 -14.19 -6.96 5.93
CA LYS A 294 -14.40 -5.54 5.64
C LYS A 294 -15.38 -5.33 4.46
N PRO A 295 -16.64 -5.80 4.54
CA PRO A 295 -17.59 -5.79 3.40
C PRO A 295 -17.83 -4.41 2.78
N GLY A 296 -17.76 -3.32 3.56
CA GLY A 296 -17.87 -1.94 3.04
C GLY A 296 -16.62 -1.41 2.30
N ALA A 297 -15.51 -2.16 2.29
CA ALA A 297 -14.21 -1.72 1.78
C ALA A 297 -13.92 -2.13 0.33
N VAL A 298 -14.95 -2.31 -0.50
CA VAL A 298 -14.85 -2.78 -1.90
C VAL A 298 -13.82 -1.98 -2.73
N ARG A 299 -13.89 -0.65 -2.66
CA ARG A 299 -12.94 0.22 -3.39
C ARG A 299 -11.51 0.08 -2.87
N ALA A 300 -11.33 -0.05 -1.56
CA ALA A 300 -10.01 -0.25 -0.96
C ALA A 300 -9.44 -1.62 -1.33
N ALA A 301 -10.27 -2.66 -1.40
CA ALA A 301 -9.87 -3.97 -1.91
C ALA A 301 -9.39 -3.89 -3.37
N GLY A 302 -10.08 -3.12 -4.22
CA GLY A 302 -9.62 -2.82 -5.58
C GLY A 302 -8.26 -2.12 -5.63
N SER A 303 -8.06 -1.10 -4.79
CA SER A 303 -6.75 -0.42 -4.69
C SER A 303 -5.63 -1.35 -4.19
N ALA A 304 -5.92 -2.22 -3.20
CA ALA A 304 -4.98 -3.21 -2.71
C ALA A 304 -4.64 -4.28 -3.76
N ASN A 305 -5.63 -4.71 -4.55
CA ASN A 305 -5.43 -5.62 -5.70
C ASN A 305 -4.48 -5.01 -6.73
N GLY A 306 -4.67 -3.72 -7.07
CA GLY A 306 -3.79 -3.00 -8.00
C GLY A 306 -2.39 -2.69 -7.45
N ALA A 307 -2.22 -2.66 -6.12
CA ALA A 307 -0.93 -2.46 -5.47
C ALA A 307 -0.08 -3.74 -5.36
N ASN A 308 -0.53 -4.85 -5.96
CA ASN A 308 0.22 -6.10 -5.97
C ASN A 308 1.59 -5.92 -6.63
N ASN A 309 2.66 -6.23 -5.89
CA ASN A 309 4.03 -6.13 -6.37
C ASN A 309 4.54 -7.39 -7.09
N VAL A 310 3.84 -8.52 -6.97
CA VAL A 310 4.23 -9.79 -7.62
C VAL A 310 3.06 -10.35 -8.43
N ALA A 311 2.87 -9.78 -9.63
CA ALA A 311 1.80 -10.18 -10.55
C ALA A 311 1.85 -11.68 -10.85
N VAL A 312 0.71 -12.29 -11.17
CA VAL A 312 0.56 -13.74 -11.43
C VAL A 312 0.76 -14.63 -10.19
N LEU A 313 1.87 -14.49 -9.45
CA LEU A 313 2.13 -15.24 -8.20
C LEU A 313 1.12 -14.89 -7.11
N ILE A 314 0.83 -13.59 -6.93
CA ILE A 314 -0.38 -13.14 -6.26
C ILE A 314 -1.41 -12.89 -7.36
N PRO A 315 -2.48 -13.71 -7.48
CA PRO A 315 -3.31 -13.76 -8.68
C PRO A 315 -4.37 -12.65 -8.71
N CYS A 316 -3.92 -11.38 -8.76
CA CYS A 316 -4.78 -10.20 -8.81
C CYS A 316 -5.61 -10.10 -10.10
N HIS A 317 -5.29 -10.89 -11.13
CA HIS A 317 -6.07 -11.07 -12.36
C HIS A 317 -7.35 -11.90 -12.14
N ARG A 318 -7.46 -12.68 -11.06
CA ARG A 318 -8.67 -13.46 -10.73
C ARG A 318 -9.80 -12.62 -10.11
N VAL A 319 -9.58 -11.32 -9.88
CA VAL A 319 -10.61 -10.44 -9.29
C VAL A 319 -11.30 -9.57 -10.32
N ILE A 320 -12.62 -9.69 -10.46
CA ILE A 320 -13.44 -8.98 -11.45
C ILE A 320 -14.46 -8.03 -10.79
N ARG A 321 -15.15 -7.21 -11.59
CA ARG A 321 -16.25 -6.38 -11.08
C ARG A 321 -17.50 -7.24 -10.85
N SER A 322 -18.40 -6.76 -9.99
CA SER A 322 -19.66 -7.45 -9.68
C SER A 322 -20.64 -7.51 -10.85
N ASP A 323 -20.43 -6.69 -11.89
CA ASP A 323 -21.21 -6.73 -13.14
C ASP A 323 -20.67 -7.75 -14.16
N GLY A 324 -19.66 -8.54 -13.79
CA GLY A 324 -19.02 -9.52 -14.67
C GLY A 324 -17.96 -8.93 -15.61
N SER A 325 -17.79 -7.61 -15.65
CA SER A 325 -16.70 -6.99 -16.42
C SER A 325 -15.34 -7.22 -15.76
N LEU A 326 -14.28 -7.31 -16.57
CA LEU A 326 -12.95 -7.66 -16.08
C LEU A 326 -12.37 -6.68 -15.05
N GLY A 327 -12.80 -5.42 -15.01
CA GLY A 327 -12.14 -4.45 -14.14
C GLY A 327 -10.91 -3.80 -14.78
N GLY A 328 -10.27 -2.91 -14.03
CA GLY A 328 -8.91 -2.47 -14.38
C GLY A 328 -7.88 -3.54 -14.00
N TYR A 329 -6.78 -3.59 -14.74
CA TYR A 329 -5.60 -4.37 -14.41
C TYR A 329 -4.36 -3.48 -14.53
N ALA A 330 -3.43 -3.59 -13.59
CA ALA A 330 -2.24 -2.74 -13.55
C ALA A 330 -1.39 -2.83 -14.83
N TYR A 331 -1.47 -3.97 -15.52
CA TYR A 331 -0.70 -4.25 -16.74
C TYR A 331 -1.60 -4.33 -17.99
N GLY A 332 -2.83 -3.84 -17.92
CA GLY A 332 -3.76 -3.81 -19.06
C GLY A 332 -4.69 -5.01 -19.19
N GLU A 333 -5.85 -4.79 -19.80
CA GLU A 333 -6.93 -5.78 -19.86
C GLU A 333 -6.57 -7.02 -20.70
N ALA A 334 -5.75 -6.85 -21.74
CA ALA A 334 -5.34 -7.95 -22.62
C ALA A 334 -4.59 -9.06 -21.86
N ILE A 335 -3.61 -8.69 -21.03
CA ILE A 335 -2.85 -9.64 -20.19
C ILE A 335 -3.78 -10.35 -19.20
N LYS A 336 -4.68 -9.60 -18.56
CA LYS A 336 -5.65 -10.19 -17.62
C LYS A 336 -6.55 -11.23 -18.27
N ARG A 337 -7.06 -10.93 -19.46
CA ARG A 337 -7.92 -11.82 -20.23
C ARG A 337 -7.19 -13.09 -20.63
N GLU A 338 -5.95 -12.96 -21.10
CA GLU A 338 -5.14 -14.10 -21.51
C GLU A 338 -4.77 -15.00 -20.32
N LEU A 339 -4.40 -14.43 -19.18
CA LEU A 339 -4.16 -15.21 -17.95
C LEU A 339 -5.39 -16.02 -17.53
N LEU A 340 -6.57 -15.39 -17.50
CA LEU A 340 -7.82 -16.08 -17.17
C LEU A 340 -8.15 -17.18 -18.17
N LYS A 341 -7.91 -16.94 -19.46
CA LYS A 341 -8.10 -17.95 -20.51
C LYS A 341 -7.21 -19.16 -20.29
N ARG A 342 -5.91 -18.97 -20.04
CA ARG A 342 -4.96 -20.07 -19.79
C ARG A 342 -5.36 -20.91 -18.58
N GLU A 343 -5.82 -20.27 -17.51
CA GLU A 343 -6.30 -20.98 -16.32
C GLU A 343 -7.55 -21.81 -16.60
N HIS A 344 -8.44 -21.34 -17.48
CA HIS A 344 -9.63 -22.07 -17.87
C HIS A 344 -9.30 -23.24 -18.82
N ASP A 345 -8.43 -23.02 -19.80
CA ASP A 345 -7.99 -24.05 -20.75
C ASP A 345 -7.24 -25.19 -20.02
N ALA A 346 -6.47 -24.87 -18.99
CA ALA A 346 -5.77 -25.84 -18.15
C ALA A 346 -6.72 -26.73 -17.31
N GLN A 347 -7.93 -26.24 -16.98
CA GLN A 347 -8.96 -27.05 -16.29
C GLN A 347 -9.72 -27.98 -17.23
N GLY A 348 -9.80 -27.66 -18.53
CA GLY A 348 -10.48 -28.48 -19.54
C GLY A 348 -9.66 -29.67 -20.07
N GLN A 349 -8.38 -29.75 -19.70
CA GLN A 349 -7.45 -30.82 -20.11
C GLN A 349 -7.10 -31.81 -18.98
N GLY A 350 -7.72 -31.65 -17.80
CA GLY A 350 -7.48 -32.45 -16.59
C GLY A 350 -8.50 -33.55 -16.36
#